data_AF-A0A935WUA6-F1
#
_entry.id   AF-A0A935WUA6-F1
#
_cell.length_a   1.000
_cell.length_b   1.000
_cell.length_c   1.000
_cell.angle_alpha   90.00
_cell.angle_beta   90.00
_cell.angle_gamma   90.00
#
_symmetry.space_group_name_H-M   'P 1'
#
loop_
_entity.id
_entity.type
_entity.pdbx_description
1 polymer ?
#
loop_
_entity_poly.entity_id
_entity_poly.type
_entity_poly.pdbx_seq_one_letter_code
_entity_poly.pdbx_strand_id
1 'polypeptide(L)'
;MDRYQAIERARQGEEKGFEWLFHRYRGPLFAFIRKTYRLDEPGAADVLQNTFIRAFRALESLQDNDRFEPWLLSIARHESLRLIEKRRMDRALPLEVEAACERQAHLEQQHDLERLRQLIRDIADTVQPAVIRETAQLYYFSEHRTTTEDLAAKLGVPHATVRKRLYAFREKLKTRLLAEVV
;
A
#
# COMPACT_ATOMS: atom_id res chain seq x y z
N MET A 1 8.34 3.23 25.93
CA MET A 1 7.69 4.28 25.12
C MET A 1 6.71 3.60 24.21
N ASP A 2 5.45 4.03 24.23
CA ASP A 2 4.41 3.62 23.29
C ASP A 2 4.27 4.64 22.13
N ARG A 3 3.35 4.35 21.19
CA ARG A 3 3.10 5.21 20.02
C ARG A 3 2.66 6.63 20.42
N TYR A 4 1.79 6.77 21.42
CA TYR A 4 1.26 8.05 21.83
C TYR A 4 2.35 8.92 22.44
N GLN A 5 3.14 8.35 23.35
CA GLN A 5 4.31 9.00 23.95
C GLN A 5 5.35 9.40 22.90
N ALA A 6 5.58 8.57 21.88
CA ALA A 6 6.52 8.86 20.81
C ALA A 6 6.05 10.01 19.90
N ILE A 7 4.76 10.05 19.54
CA ILE A 7 4.17 11.16 18.76
C ILE A 7 4.28 12.47 19.54
N GLU A 8 3.95 12.46 20.83
CA GLU A 8 3.93 13.69 21.62
C GLU A 8 5.34 14.25 21.86
N ARG A 9 6.32 13.39 22.16
CA ARG A 9 7.75 13.77 22.20
C ARG A 9 8.24 14.32 20.86
N ALA A 10 7.86 13.68 19.75
CA ALA A 10 8.22 14.14 18.42
C ALA A 10 7.61 15.52 18.08
N ARG A 11 6.34 15.80 18.47
CA ARG A 11 5.75 17.15 18.34
C ARG A 11 6.53 18.20 19.13
N GLN A 12 7.05 17.83 20.31
CA GLN A 12 7.87 18.70 21.16
C GLN A 12 9.32 18.85 20.65
N GLY A 13 9.64 18.29 19.48
CA GLY A 13 10.97 18.36 18.87
C GLY A 13 11.99 17.37 19.45
N GLU A 14 11.59 16.46 20.34
CA GLU A 14 12.51 15.48 20.90
C GLU A 14 12.89 14.40 19.88
N GLU A 15 14.20 14.28 19.61
CA GLU A 15 14.79 13.26 18.74
C GLU A 15 14.32 11.83 19.07
N LYS A 16 14.20 11.50 20.36
CA LYS A 16 13.76 10.18 20.85
C LYS A 16 12.35 9.79 20.39
N GLY A 17 11.46 10.76 20.18
CA GLY A 17 10.13 10.51 19.62
C GLY A 17 10.21 10.13 18.14
N PHE A 18 10.97 10.92 17.37
CA PHE A 18 11.20 10.66 15.95
C PHE A 18 11.91 9.33 15.70
N GLU A 19 12.96 9.02 16.47
CA GLU A 19 13.71 7.77 16.39
C GLU A 19 12.82 6.56 16.65
N TRP A 20 12.00 6.60 17.71
CA TRP A 20 11.07 5.50 18.03
C TRP A 20 10.07 5.26 16.89
N LEU A 21 9.47 6.32 16.35
CA LEU A 21 8.53 6.23 15.22
C LEU A 21 9.23 5.69 13.96
N PHE A 22 10.43 6.18 13.65
CA PHE A 22 11.20 5.68 12.51
C PHE A 22 11.52 4.18 12.65
N HIS A 23 12.08 3.76 13.77
CA HIS A 23 12.43 2.35 14.02
C HIS A 23 11.20 1.43 14.01
N ARG A 24 10.07 1.88 14.57
CA ARG A 24 8.82 1.09 14.64
C ARG A 24 8.19 0.86 13.26
N TYR A 25 8.25 1.86 12.37
CA TYR A 25 7.47 1.87 11.13
C TYR A 25 8.29 1.64 9.85
N ARG A 26 9.61 1.89 9.83
CA ARG A 26 10.43 1.82 8.60
C ARG A 26 10.35 0.48 7.86
N GLY A 27 10.39 -0.65 8.57
CA GLY A 27 10.38 -1.99 7.98
C GLY A 27 9.05 -2.32 7.29
N PRO A 28 7.91 -2.27 8.03
CA PRO A 28 6.58 -2.46 7.44
C PRO A 28 6.29 -1.48 6.30
N LEU A 29 6.66 -0.21 6.45
CA LEU A 29 6.42 0.83 5.45
C LEU A 29 7.23 0.61 4.17
N PHE A 30 8.52 0.24 4.29
CA PHE A 30 9.36 -0.12 3.15
C PHE A 30 8.85 -1.36 2.41
N ALA A 31 8.41 -2.38 3.15
CA ALA A 31 7.80 -3.57 2.58
C ALA A 31 6.48 -3.26 1.84
N PHE A 32 5.64 -2.37 2.41
CA PHE A 32 4.44 -1.86 1.76
C PHE A 32 4.80 -1.10 0.48
N ILE A 33 5.75 -0.16 0.52
CA ILE A 33 6.16 0.63 -0.64
C ILE A 33 6.63 -0.28 -1.79
N ARG A 34 7.56 -1.21 -1.52
CA ARG A 34 8.07 -2.15 -2.54
C ARG A 34 6.98 -3.03 -3.15
N LYS A 35 6.15 -3.66 -2.31
CA LYS A 35 5.12 -4.61 -2.78
C LYS A 35 3.99 -3.92 -3.54
N THR A 36 3.47 -2.80 -3.01
CA THR A 36 2.31 -2.11 -3.57
C THR A 36 2.66 -1.40 -4.89
N TYR A 37 3.78 -0.67 -4.91
CA TYR A 37 4.16 0.21 -6.02
C TYR A 37 5.21 -0.37 -6.96
N ARG A 38 5.72 -1.58 -6.68
CA ARG A 38 6.74 -2.29 -7.47
C ARG A 38 8.00 -1.47 -7.70
N LEU A 39 8.39 -0.70 -6.70
CA LEU A 39 9.64 0.04 -6.71
C LEU A 39 10.81 -0.92 -6.43
N ASP A 40 11.88 -0.71 -7.18
CA ASP A 40 13.22 -1.19 -6.89
C ASP A 40 13.69 -0.72 -5.51
N GLU A 41 14.72 -1.37 -4.98
CA GLU A 41 15.24 -1.09 -3.65
C GLU A 41 15.70 0.38 -3.45
N PRO A 42 16.46 1.00 -4.37
CA PRO A 42 16.75 2.43 -4.32
C PRO A 42 15.49 3.31 -4.36
N GLY A 43 14.56 3.04 -5.29
CA GLY A 43 13.32 3.82 -5.41
C GLY A 43 12.43 3.75 -4.17
N ALA A 44 12.34 2.59 -3.53
CA ALA A 44 11.60 2.43 -2.29
C ALA A 44 12.30 3.08 -1.08
N ALA A 45 13.63 3.11 -1.06
CA ALA A 45 14.40 3.78 -0.02
C ALA A 45 14.23 5.32 -0.10
N ASP A 46 14.28 5.90 -1.30
CA ASP A 46 14.01 7.32 -1.54
C ASP A 46 12.58 7.71 -1.12
N VAL A 47 11.57 6.93 -1.52
CA VAL A 47 10.18 7.15 -1.07
C VAL A 47 10.06 7.04 0.45
N LEU A 48 10.68 6.05 1.08
CA LEU A 48 10.67 5.87 2.54
C LEU A 48 11.26 7.10 3.25
N GLN A 49 12.42 7.57 2.79
CA GLN A 49 13.10 8.75 3.33
C GLN A 49 12.24 10.01 3.18
N ASN A 50 11.75 10.29 1.97
CA ASN A 50 10.88 11.43 1.71
C ASN A 50 9.57 11.37 2.52
N THR A 51 9.04 10.16 2.75
CA THR A 51 7.86 9.96 3.61
C THR A 51 8.13 10.38 5.05
N PHE A 52 9.22 9.92 5.67
CA PHE A 52 9.54 10.31 7.05
C PHE A 52 9.88 11.79 7.18
N ILE A 53 10.62 12.38 6.22
CA ILE A 53 10.89 13.83 6.19
C ILE A 53 9.58 14.63 6.14
N ARG A 54 8.63 14.22 5.28
CA ARG A 54 7.31 14.89 5.15
C ARG A 54 6.43 14.65 6.37
N ALA A 55 6.39 13.44 6.90
CA ALA A 55 5.64 13.11 8.11
C ALA A 55 6.14 13.94 9.30
N PHE A 56 7.44 13.99 9.56
CA PHE A 56 7.97 14.73 10.72
C PHE A 56 7.76 16.25 10.58
N ARG A 57 7.83 16.81 9.36
CA ARG A 57 7.46 18.21 9.10
C ARG A 57 5.97 18.50 9.22
N ALA A 58 5.11 17.51 8.99
CA ALA A 58 3.66 17.66 9.03
C ALA A 58 3.03 17.09 10.32
N LEU A 59 3.82 16.68 11.32
CA LEU A 59 3.34 15.92 12.47
C LEU A 59 2.33 16.68 13.34
N GLU A 60 2.41 18.02 13.36
CA GLU A 60 1.43 18.89 14.00
C GLU A 60 0.03 18.82 13.33
N SER A 61 -0.05 18.48 12.04
CA SER A 61 -1.32 18.32 11.32
C SER A 61 -2.06 17.03 11.64
N LEU A 62 -1.41 16.07 12.31
CA LEU A 62 -2.05 14.85 12.76
C LEU A 62 -2.95 15.16 13.98
N GLN A 63 -4.26 15.26 13.74
CA GLN A 63 -5.24 15.57 14.80
C GLN A 63 -5.57 14.38 15.72
N ASP A 64 -5.30 13.15 15.28
CA ASP A 64 -5.68 11.92 15.98
C ASP A 64 -4.48 10.95 16.00
N ASN A 65 -3.94 10.71 17.20
CA ASN A 65 -2.74 9.88 17.39
C ASN A 65 -2.98 8.41 17.02
N ASP A 66 -4.23 7.92 17.02
CA ASP A 66 -4.54 6.55 16.58
C ASP A 66 -4.58 6.42 15.05
N ARG A 67 -4.71 7.55 14.34
CA ARG A 67 -4.59 7.61 12.87
C ARG A 67 -3.16 7.78 12.36
N PHE A 68 -2.14 7.80 13.22
CA PHE A 68 -0.74 7.96 12.81
C PHE A 68 -0.34 7.02 11.66
N GLU A 69 -0.71 5.74 11.75
CA GLU A 69 -0.34 4.73 10.78
C GLU A 69 -1.05 4.89 9.40
N PRO A 70 -2.39 5.00 9.31
CA PRO A 70 -3.05 5.30 8.03
C PRO A 70 -2.65 6.68 7.47
N TRP A 71 -2.37 7.67 8.33
CA TRP A 71 -1.84 8.97 7.89
C TRP A 71 -0.44 8.86 7.28
N LEU A 72 0.48 8.14 7.92
CA LEU A 72 1.83 7.87 7.41
C LEU A 72 1.79 7.10 6.07
N LEU A 73 0.89 6.11 5.96
CA LEU A 73 0.63 5.39 4.69
C LEU A 73 0.11 6.32 3.59
N SER A 74 -0.71 7.32 3.93
CA SER A 74 -1.20 8.32 2.96
C SER A 74 -0.07 9.21 2.41
N ILE A 75 0.95 9.52 3.21
CA ILE A 75 2.14 10.25 2.76
C ILE A 75 3.00 9.36 1.86
N ALA A 76 3.25 8.11 2.28
CA ALA A 76 3.99 7.13 1.48
C ALA A 76 3.37 6.88 0.11
N ARG A 77 2.03 6.83 0.05
CA ARG A 77 1.25 6.75 -1.18
C ARG A 77 1.52 7.93 -2.12
N HIS A 78 1.47 9.16 -1.61
CA HIS A 78 1.73 10.35 -2.42
C HIS A 78 3.16 10.38 -2.95
N GLU A 79 4.18 10.07 -2.13
CA GLU A 79 5.57 10.01 -2.61
C GLU A 79 5.81 8.87 -3.61
N SER A 80 5.19 7.70 -3.40
CA SER A 80 5.29 6.56 -4.34
C SER A 80 4.73 6.91 -5.71
N LEU A 81 3.52 7.51 -5.74
CA LEU A 81 2.88 7.92 -7.00
C LEU A 81 3.66 9.06 -7.68
N ARG A 82 4.20 10.01 -6.90
CA ARG A 82 5.05 11.10 -7.40
C ARG A 82 6.34 10.58 -8.03
N LEU A 83 7.01 9.59 -7.44
CA LEU A 83 8.20 8.98 -8.02
C LEU A 83 7.87 8.20 -9.30
N ILE A 84 6.75 7.46 -9.33
CA ILE A 84 6.30 6.75 -10.54
C ILE A 84 5.98 7.74 -11.67
N GLU A 85 5.28 8.84 -11.37
CA GLU A 85 4.96 9.86 -12.35
C GLU A 85 6.21 10.55 -12.89
N LYS A 86 7.15 10.93 -12.01
CA LYS A 86 8.44 11.47 -12.41
C LYS A 86 9.19 10.51 -13.33
N ARG A 87 9.32 9.23 -12.94
CA ARG A 87 9.97 8.19 -13.77
C ARG A 87 9.26 7.96 -15.11
N ARG A 88 7.94 8.15 -15.20
CA ARG A 88 7.18 8.10 -16.46
C ARG A 88 7.51 9.30 -17.35
N MET A 89 7.67 10.50 -16.78
CA MET A 89 8.10 11.70 -17.51
C MET A 89 9.55 11.57 -17.97
N ASP A 90 10.44 11.08 -17.11
CA ASP A 90 11.86 10.84 -17.44
C ASP A 90 12.02 9.76 -18.53
N ARG A 91 11.13 8.76 -18.58
CA ARG A 91 11.02 7.73 -19.64
C ARG A 91 10.22 8.16 -20.89
N ALA A 92 9.80 9.43 -21.00
CA ALA A 92 9.15 9.92 -22.21
C ALA A 92 10.15 10.17 -23.37
N LEU A 93 11.45 9.99 -23.14
CA LEU A 93 12.45 9.72 -24.17
C LEU A 93 12.46 8.20 -24.46
N PRO A 94 12.37 7.78 -25.74
CA PRO A 94 12.00 6.40 -26.08
C PRO A 94 13.13 5.42 -25.77
N LEU A 95 12.85 4.47 -24.86
CA LEU A 95 13.54 3.20 -24.73
C LEU A 95 12.55 2.16 -24.20
N GLU A 96 12.33 1.11 -24.98
CA GLU A 96 11.53 -0.06 -24.61
C GLU A 96 12.20 -0.81 -23.46
N VAL A 97 11.43 -1.26 -22.46
CA VAL A 97 11.90 -2.28 -21.49
C VAL A 97 10.76 -3.21 -21.11
N GLU A 98 10.74 -4.34 -21.82
CA GLU A 98 10.50 -5.73 -21.41
C GLU A 98 9.74 -6.06 -20.11
N ALA A 99 8.91 -7.11 -20.22
CA ALA A 99 8.36 -7.87 -19.10
C ALA A 99 9.24 -9.08 -18.76
N ALA A 100 9.24 -9.53 -17.50
CA ALA A 100 9.94 -10.73 -17.04
C ALA A 100 9.03 -11.59 -16.12
N CYS A 101 9.18 -12.92 -16.19
CA CYS A 101 8.32 -13.92 -15.55
C CYS A 101 9.09 -14.88 -14.61
N GLU A 102 8.32 -15.71 -13.90
CA GLU A 102 8.62 -17.01 -13.21
C GLU A 102 9.01 -16.97 -11.71
N ARG A 103 8.66 -17.93 -10.83
CA ARG A 103 8.59 -19.42 -10.98
C ARG A 103 7.63 -20.11 -9.94
N GLN A 104 7.64 -21.45 -9.82
CA GLN A 104 6.46 -22.33 -9.51
C GLN A 104 6.57 -23.27 -8.27
N ALA A 105 5.49 -24.03 -7.96
CA ALA A 105 5.32 -25.23 -7.07
C ALA A 105 4.78 -24.99 -5.61
N HIS A 106 3.52 -25.38 -5.24
CA HIS A 106 3.03 -26.69 -4.69
C HIS A 106 3.04 -26.78 -3.13
N LEU A 107 2.14 -27.46 -2.37
CA LEU A 107 0.91 -28.26 -2.65
C LEU A 107 -0.02 -28.38 -1.38
N GLU A 108 -1.34 -28.54 -1.60
CA GLU A 108 -2.41 -29.35 -0.93
C GLU A 108 -2.27 -29.92 0.52
N GLN A 109 -3.26 -29.93 1.44
CA GLN A 109 -4.70 -29.55 1.41
C GLN A 109 -5.17 -28.87 2.74
N GLN A 110 -5.52 -27.58 2.70
CA GLN A 110 -6.35 -26.86 3.72
C GLN A 110 -7.22 -25.79 2.99
N HIS A 111 -7.87 -26.20 1.92
CA HIS A 111 -7.47 -25.65 0.62
C HIS A 111 -8.35 -24.55 0.01
N ASP A 112 -9.39 -24.05 0.69
CA ASP A 112 -10.30 -23.05 0.11
C ASP A 112 -10.03 -21.60 0.57
N LEU A 113 -9.74 -21.39 1.86
CA LEU A 113 -9.55 -20.04 2.42
C LEU A 113 -8.18 -19.44 2.03
N GLU A 114 -7.12 -20.26 2.06
CA GLU A 114 -5.79 -19.85 1.61
C GLU A 114 -5.72 -19.73 0.07
N ARG A 115 -6.40 -20.62 -0.67
CA ARG A 115 -6.55 -20.52 -2.13
C ARG A 115 -7.30 -19.27 -2.54
N LEU A 116 -8.40 -18.91 -1.87
CA LEU A 116 -9.12 -17.67 -2.13
C LEU A 116 -8.24 -16.45 -1.85
N ARG A 117 -7.48 -16.43 -0.75
CA ARG A 117 -6.50 -15.38 -0.45
C ARG A 117 -5.38 -15.28 -1.50
N GLN A 118 -4.86 -16.42 -1.97
CA GLN A 118 -3.82 -16.47 -2.97
C GLN A 118 -4.34 -16.01 -4.34
N LEU A 119 -5.54 -16.43 -4.74
CA LEU A 119 -6.19 -16.00 -5.99
C LEU A 119 -6.58 -14.50 -5.94
N ILE A 120 -6.99 -13.99 -4.77
CA ILE A 120 -7.10 -12.54 -4.52
C ILE A 120 -5.73 -11.84 -4.66
N ARG A 121 -4.63 -12.44 -4.18
CA ARG A 121 -3.28 -11.89 -4.29
C ARG A 121 -2.81 -11.84 -5.74
N ASP A 122 -2.92 -12.94 -6.48
CA ASP A 122 -2.49 -13.05 -7.88
C ASP A 122 -3.28 -12.09 -8.79
N ILE A 123 -4.56 -11.87 -8.47
CA ILE A 123 -5.40 -10.89 -9.17
C ILE A 123 -5.09 -9.46 -8.72
N ALA A 124 -4.74 -9.23 -7.45
CA ALA A 124 -4.21 -7.93 -7.02
C ALA A 124 -2.89 -7.61 -7.74
N ASP A 125 -2.01 -8.59 -7.93
CA ASP A 125 -0.74 -8.43 -8.65
C ASP A 125 -0.91 -8.24 -10.17
N THR A 126 -1.96 -8.77 -10.78
CA THR A 126 -2.24 -8.55 -12.21
C THR A 126 -3.20 -7.39 -12.48
N VAL A 127 -3.94 -6.88 -11.48
CA VAL A 127 -4.88 -5.78 -11.72
C VAL A 127 -4.18 -4.43 -11.94
N GLN A 128 -4.40 -3.90 -13.14
CA GLN A 128 -4.29 -2.49 -13.49
C GLN A 128 -5.69 -1.86 -13.48
N PRO A 129 -5.82 -0.55 -13.17
CA PRO A 129 -4.80 0.34 -12.61
C PRO A 129 -4.51 0.10 -11.11
N ALA A 130 -3.34 0.54 -10.65
CA ALA A 130 -2.82 0.32 -9.28
C ALA A 130 -3.77 0.76 -8.15
N VAL A 131 -4.63 1.75 -8.37
CA VAL A 131 -5.66 2.17 -7.39
C VAL A 131 -6.68 1.07 -7.07
N ILE A 132 -6.91 0.13 -7.98
CA ILE A 132 -7.77 -1.05 -7.74
C ILE A 132 -7.05 -2.05 -6.84
N ARG A 133 -5.77 -2.33 -7.12
CA ARG A 133 -4.90 -3.17 -6.29
C ARG A 133 -4.82 -2.66 -4.85
N GLU A 134 -4.54 -1.38 -4.68
CA GLU A 134 -4.48 -0.70 -3.38
C GLU A 134 -5.79 -0.88 -2.58
N THR A 135 -6.94 -0.65 -3.24
CA THR A 135 -8.26 -0.78 -2.61
C THR A 135 -8.57 -2.24 -2.23
N ALA A 136 -8.20 -3.19 -3.08
CA ALA A 136 -8.37 -4.61 -2.81
C ALA A 136 -7.44 -5.09 -1.68
N GLN A 137 -6.18 -4.66 -1.66
CA GLN A 137 -5.21 -5.05 -0.63
C GLN A 137 -5.66 -4.61 0.77
N LEU A 138 -6.07 -3.35 0.90
CA LEU A 138 -6.58 -2.80 2.15
C LEU A 138 -7.93 -3.42 2.60
N TYR A 139 -8.77 -3.88 1.67
CA TYR A 139 -10.04 -4.54 2.00
C TYR A 139 -9.90 -6.02 2.38
N TYR A 140 -9.05 -6.79 1.67
CA TYR A 140 -8.96 -8.25 1.85
C TYR A 140 -7.80 -8.73 2.75
N PHE A 141 -6.78 -7.91 3.00
CA PHE A 141 -5.61 -8.28 3.81
C PHE A 141 -5.40 -7.39 5.05
N SER A 142 -6.37 -6.56 5.42
CA SER A 142 -6.35 -5.89 6.73
C SER A 142 -6.70 -6.89 7.83
N GLU A 143 -5.96 -6.85 8.95
CA GLU A 143 -6.20 -7.72 10.11
C GLU A 143 -7.55 -7.44 10.80
N HIS A 144 -8.11 -6.26 10.57
CA HIS A 144 -9.39 -5.80 11.10
C HIS A 144 -10.46 -5.81 10.00
N ARG A 145 -11.74 -5.93 10.37
CA ARG A 145 -12.87 -5.80 9.43
C ARG A 145 -13.01 -4.36 8.91
N THR A 146 -12.20 -4.00 7.93
CA THR A 146 -12.22 -2.68 7.29
C THR A 146 -13.49 -2.51 6.47
N THR A 147 -14.34 -1.54 6.84
CA THR A 147 -15.56 -1.23 6.07
C THR A 147 -15.22 -0.42 4.80
N THR A 148 -16.12 -0.38 3.83
CA THR A 148 -15.95 0.47 2.63
C THR A 148 -15.93 1.96 2.95
N GLU A 149 -16.50 2.36 4.09
CA GLU A 149 -16.52 3.74 4.61
C GLU A 149 -15.17 4.12 5.24
N ASP A 150 -14.62 3.23 6.07
CA ASP A 150 -13.27 3.38 6.62
C ASP A 150 -12.21 3.39 5.50
N LEU A 151 -12.38 2.57 4.46
CA LEU A 151 -11.58 2.64 3.23
C LEU A 151 -11.71 3.96 2.47
N ALA A 152 -12.92 4.52 2.38
CA ALA A 152 -13.14 5.80 1.71
C ALA A 152 -12.41 6.93 2.45
N ALA A 153 -12.49 6.93 3.79
CA ALA A 153 -11.74 7.85 4.65
C ALA A 153 -10.22 7.66 4.53
N LYS A 154 -9.72 6.42 4.63
CA LYS A 154 -8.28 6.08 4.51
C LYS A 154 -7.68 6.42 3.15
N LEU A 155 -8.44 6.25 2.07
CA LEU A 155 -7.98 6.51 0.70
C LEU A 155 -8.24 7.94 0.21
N GLY A 156 -8.96 8.77 0.98
CA GLY A 156 -9.33 10.13 0.59
C GLY A 156 -10.19 10.20 -0.68
N VAL A 157 -11.03 9.18 -0.94
CA VAL A 157 -11.88 9.10 -2.14
C VAL A 157 -13.34 8.85 -1.79
N PRO A 158 -14.31 9.28 -2.62
CA PRO A 158 -15.72 9.01 -2.39
C PRO A 158 -16.02 7.52 -2.21
N HIS A 159 -16.98 7.20 -1.34
CA HIS A 159 -17.44 5.82 -1.09
C HIS A 159 -17.85 5.08 -2.39
N ALA A 160 -18.48 5.81 -3.33
CA ALA A 160 -18.82 5.30 -4.66
C ALA A 160 -17.58 4.86 -5.47
N THR A 161 -16.44 5.54 -5.31
CA THR A 161 -15.17 5.21 -5.94
C THR A 161 -14.56 3.94 -5.33
N VAL A 162 -14.63 3.77 -4.01
CA VAL A 162 -14.24 2.50 -3.34
C VAL A 162 -15.11 1.34 -3.85
N ARG A 163 -16.44 1.51 -3.90
CA ARG A 163 -17.36 0.49 -4.44
C ARG A 163 -17.07 0.16 -5.91
N LYS A 164 -16.82 1.15 -6.78
CA LYS A 164 -16.43 0.91 -8.19
C LYS A 164 -15.11 0.15 -8.30
N ARG A 165 -14.09 0.48 -7.51
CA ARG A 165 -12.78 -0.22 -7.51
C ARG A 165 -12.93 -1.67 -7.03
N LEU A 166 -13.66 -1.91 -5.94
CA LEU A 166 -13.93 -3.27 -5.45
C LEU A 166 -14.80 -4.08 -6.43
N TYR A 167 -15.75 -3.46 -7.13
CA TYR A 167 -16.53 -4.11 -8.18
C TYR A 167 -15.65 -4.54 -9.36
N ALA A 168 -14.83 -3.64 -9.90
CA ALA A 168 -13.90 -3.94 -10.99
C ALA A 168 -12.86 -5.02 -10.60
N PHE A 169 -12.48 -5.09 -9.33
CA PHE A 169 -11.66 -6.18 -8.79
C PHE A 169 -12.41 -7.52 -8.74
N ARG A 170 -13.67 -7.51 -8.25
CA ARG A 170 -14.54 -8.69 -8.17
C ARG A 170 -14.89 -9.28 -9.54
N GLU A 171 -15.06 -8.45 -10.56
CA GLU A 171 -15.27 -8.94 -11.93
C GLU A 171 -14.04 -9.71 -12.45
N LYS A 172 -12.81 -9.22 -12.22
CA LYS A 172 -11.59 -9.97 -12.59
C LYS A 172 -11.42 -11.27 -11.81
N LEU A 173 -11.79 -11.27 -10.52
CA LEU A 173 -11.94 -12.47 -9.68
C LEU A 173 -12.89 -13.49 -10.32
N LYS A 174 -14.08 -13.05 -10.72
CA LYS A 174 -15.08 -13.88 -11.37
C LYS A 174 -14.60 -14.43 -12.71
N THR A 175 -13.96 -13.61 -13.55
CA THR A 175 -13.39 -14.07 -14.84
C THR A 175 -12.32 -15.14 -14.64
N ARG A 176 -11.42 -14.98 -13.66
CA ARG A 176 -10.39 -15.98 -13.34
C ARG A 176 -10.98 -17.28 -12.82
N LEU A 177 -11.91 -17.21 -11.87
CA LEU A 177 -12.59 -18.39 -11.33
C LEU A 177 -13.39 -19.16 -12.38
N LEU A 178 -14.01 -18.47 -13.34
CA LEU A 178 -14.71 -19.12 -14.47
C LEU A 178 -13.76 -19.74 -15.50
N ALA A 179 -12.53 -19.23 -15.62
CA ALA A 179 -11.51 -19.75 -16.52
C ALA A 179 -10.72 -20.96 -15.97
N GLU A 180 -10.91 -21.29 -14.68
CA GLU A 180 -10.31 -22.48 -14.03
C GLU A 180 -11.32 -23.65 -13.89
N VAL A 181 -12.54 -23.50 -14.41
CA VAL A 181 -13.66 -24.46 -14.31
C VAL A 181 -13.99 -25.12 -15.67
N VAL A 182 -13.17 -24.87 -16.70
CA VAL A 182 -13.26 -25.44 -18.06
C VAL A 182 -11.93 -26.12 -18.42
#